data_AF-A0A8J3KH24-F1
#
_entry.id   AF-A0A8J3KH24-F1
#
_cell.length_a   1.000
_cell.length_b   1.000
_cell.length_c   1.000
_cell.angle_alpha   90.00
_cell.angle_beta   90.00
_cell.angle_gamma   90.00
#
_symmetry.space_group_name_H-M   'P 1'
#
loop_
_entity.id
_entity.type
_entity.pdbx_description
1 polymer ?
#
loop_
_entity_poly.entity_id
_entity_poly.type
_entity_poly.pdbx_seq_one_letter_code
_entity_poly.pdbx_strand_id
1 'polypeptide(L)' 'MTGSDAVLTAGGCSLRVTYTGPEDDLVRILAEVARDLAEHGPASPFWDELTPAQRQLLTARFA' A
#
# COMPACT_ATOMS: atom_id res chain seq x y z
N MET A 1 4.06 -18.47 -12.72
CA MET A 1 3.77 -17.51 -11.64
C MET A 1 2.68 -16.59 -12.15
N THR A 2 1.46 -16.73 -11.64
CA THR A 2 0.34 -15.84 -11.96
C THR A 2 0.43 -14.68 -10.97
N GLY A 3 0.68 -13.46 -11.48
CA GLY A 3 0.55 -12.26 -10.66
C GLY A 3 -0.92 -11.90 -10.56
N SER A 4 -1.40 -11.56 -9.37
CA SER A 4 -2.77 -11.10 -9.15
C SER A 4 -2.79 -9.58 -9.11
N ASP A 5 -3.64 -8.99 -9.96
CA ASP A 5 -3.94 -7.56 -9.95
C ASP A 5 -5.19 -7.32 -9.10
N ALA A 6 -5.02 -6.64 -7.96
CA ALA A 6 -6.13 -6.23 -7.11
C ALA A 6 -6.36 -4.71 -7.23
N VAL A 7 -7.63 -4.32 -7.38
CA VAL A 7 -8.04 -2.91 -7.36
C VAL A 7 -8.88 -2.68 -6.10
N LEU A 8 -8.31 -1.95 -5.14
CA LEU A 8 -8.99 -1.53 -3.93
C LEU A 8 -9.58 -0.14 -4.14
N THR A 9 -10.87 0.03 -3.86
CA THR A 9 -11.56 1.32 -4.05
C THR A 9 -12.16 1.77 -2.73
N ALA A 10 -11.78 2.95 -2.25
CA ALA A 10 -12.29 3.54 -1.00
C ALA A 10 -12.29 5.08 -1.07
N GLY A 11 -13.39 5.72 -0.67
CA GLY A 11 -13.47 7.19 -0.55
C GLY A 11 -13.17 7.97 -1.83
N GLY A 12 -13.43 7.38 -3.01
CA GLY A 12 -13.10 7.99 -4.31
C GLY A 12 -11.64 7.80 -4.76
N CYS A 13 -10.81 7.14 -3.95
CA CYS A 13 -9.45 6.73 -4.33
C CYS A 13 -9.46 5.26 -4.79
N SER A 14 -8.70 4.98 -5.86
CA SER A 14 -8.45 3.63 -6.34
C SER A 14 -6.95 3.32 -6.23
N LEU A 15 -6.63 2.23 -5.53
CA LEU A 15 -5.27 1.70 -5.40
C LEU A 15 -5.18 0.41 -6.20
N ARG A 16 -4.29 0.38 -7.20
CA ARG A 16 -3.95 -0.83 -7.95
C ARG A 16 -2.71 -1.47 -7.33
N VAL A 17 -2.81 -2.76 -7.02
CA VAL A 17 -1.72 -3.57 -6.47
C VAL A 17 -1.47 -4.72 -7.42
N THR A 18 -0.22 -4.85 -7.89
CA THR A 18 0.25 -6.03 -8.61
C THR A 18 1.08 -6.87 -7.65
N TYR A 19 0.63 -8.09 -7.37
CA TYR A 19 1.28 -8.98 -6.41
C TYR A 19 1.69 -10.29 -7.07
N THR A 20 2.94 -10.69 -6.85
CA THR A 20 3.50 -11.95 -7.35
C THR A 20 3.74 -12.91 -6.20
N GLY A 21 2.68 -13.59 -5.77
CA GLY A 21 2.71 -14.57 -4.69
C GLY A 21 1.37 -15.30 -4.55
N PRO A 22 1.21 -16.20 -3.57
CA PRO A 22 -0.05 -16.89 -3.32
C PRO A 22 -1.14 -15.91 -2.85
N GLU A 23 -2.31 -15.93 -3.50
CA GLU A 23 -3.43 -14.99 -3.23
C GLU A 23 -3.90 -15.00 -1.77
N ASP A 24 -3.83 -16.16 -1.10
CA ASP A 24 -4.25 -16.33 0.29
C ASP A 24 -3.49 -15.40 1.27
N ASP A 25 -2.27 -15.00 0.91
CA ASP A 25 -1.44 -14.09 1.71
C ASP A 25 -1.61 -12.60 1.34
N LEU A 26 -2.20 -12.29 0.18
CA LEU A 26 -2.24 -10.93 -0.36
C LEU A 26 -2.93 -9.94 0.60
N VAL A 27 -4.10 -10.31 1.12
CA VAL A 27 -4.87 -9.45 2.03
C VAL A 27 -4.09 -9.20 3.33
N ARG A 28 -3.43 -10.23 3.86
CA ARG A 28 -2.63 -10.13 5.08
C ARG A 28 -1.43 -9.20 4.88
N ILE A 29 -0.66 -9.40 3.81
CA ILE A 29 0.51 -8.56 3.50
C ILE A 29 0.10 -7.11 3.25
N LEU A 30 -0.99 -6.87 2.52
CA LEU A 30 -1.48 -5.51 2.30
C LEU A 30 -1.91 -4.82 3.60
N ALA A 31 -2.54 -5.55 4.52
CA ALA A 31 -2.90 -5.00 5.83
C ALA A 31 -1.66 -4.67 6.67
N GLU A 32 -0.63 -5.52 6.65
CA GLU A 32 0.65 -5.29 7.34
C GLU A 32 1.36 -4.06 6.80
N VAL A 33 1.50 -3.95 5.47
CA VAL A 33 2.14 -2.79 4.81
C VAL A 33 1.36 -1.50 5.07
N ALA A 34 0.03 -1.53 4.94
CA ALA A 34 -0.80 -0.35 5.20
C ALA A 34 -0.70 0.10 6.66
N ARG A 35 -0.64 -0.84 7.60
CA ARG A 35 -0.46 -0.55 9.02
C ARG A 35 0.90 0.06 9.30
N ASP A 36 1.97 -0.54 8.79
CA ASP A 36 3.34 -0.04 8.99
C ASP A 36 3.52 1.37 8.44
N LEU A 37 3.00 1.64 7.22
CA LEU A 37 2.97 2.97 6.64
C LEU A 37 2.14 3.97 7.46
N ALA A 38 1.04 3.54 8.07
CA ALA A 38 0.19 4.40 8.90
C ALA A 38 0.79 4.69 10.28
N GLU A 39 1.57 3.77 10.84
CA GLU A 39 2.22 3.92 12.14
C GLU A 39 3.57 4.67 12.04
N HIS A 40 4.34 4.41 10.98
CA HIS A 40 5.72 4.87 10.85
C HIS A 40 5.94 5.92 9.75
N GLY A 41 5.01 6.05 8.80
CA GLY A 41 5.07 7.06 7.74
C GLY A 41 6.41 7.04 7.00
N PRO A 42 7.16 8.16 6.93
CA PRO A 42 8.48 8.22 6.29
C PRO A 42 9.55 7.28 6.86
N ALA A 43 9.37 6.75 8.06
CA ALA A 43 10.30 5.78 8.66
C ALA A 43 10.02 4.33 8.25
N SER A 44 8.90 4.07 7.57
CA SER A 44 8.55 2.75 7.06
C SER A 44 9.51 2.32 5.94
N PRO A 45 9.98 1.05 5.90
CA PRO A 45 10.78 0.54 4.78
C PRO A 45 10.00 0.57 3.45
N PHE A 46 8.67 0.57 3.50
CA PHE A 46 7.81 0.61 2.31
C PHE A 46 7.60 2.03 1.77
N TRP A 47 8.09 3.07 2.48
CA TRP A 47 7.87 4.46 2.09
C TRP A 47 8.46 4.79 0.71
N ASP A 48 9.62 4.23 0.38
CA ASP A 48 10.29 4.47 -0.90
C ASP A 48 9.68 3.69 -2.07
N GLU A 49 8.88 2.66 -1.78
CA GLU A 49 8.11 1.93 -2.80
C GLU A 49 6.87 2.71 -3.26
N LEU A 50 6.47 3.74 -2.51
CA LEU A 50 5.34 4.59 -2.85
C LEU A 50 5.70 5.61 -3.93
N THR A 51 4.76 5.79 -4.86
CA THR A 51 4.84 6.88 -5.84
C THR A 51 4.82 8.25 -5.13
N PRO A 52 5.38 9.31 -5.74
CA PRO A 52 5.34 10.65 -5.16
C PRO A 52 3.93 11.13 -4.78
N ALA A 53 2.91 10.78 -5.58
CA ALA A 53 1.52 11.12 -5.29
C ALA A 53 0.99 10.42 -4.03
N GLN A 54 1.29 9.13 -3.86
CA GLN A 54 0.91 8.38 -2.65
C GLN A 54 1.63 8.92 -1.40
N ARG A 55 2.91 9.25 -1.52
CA ARG A 55 3.65 9.90 -0.42
C ARG A 55 3.03 11.22 -0.02
N GLN A 56 2.66 12.08 -0.99
CA GLN A 56 1.97 13.34 -0.69
C GLN A 56 0.66 13.14 0.07
N LEU A 57 -0.15 12.14 -0.33
CA LEU A 57 -1.40 11.81 0.36
C LEU A 57 -1.16 11.37 1.81
N LEU A 58 -0.12 10.55 2.05
CA LEU A 58 0.23 10.12 3.40
C LEU A 58 0.94 11.22 4.21
N THR A 59 1.75 12.08 3.62
CA THR A 59 2.41 13.18 4.35
C THR A 59 1.38 14.13 4.95
N ALA A 60 0.24 14.37 4.29
CA ALA A 60 -0.86 15.16 4.86
C ALA A 60 -1.44 14.58 6.16
N ARG A 61 -1.23 13.28 6.43
CA ARG A 61 -1.63 12.60 7.68
C ARG A 61 -0.62 12.81 8.82
N PHE A 62 0.66 13.01 8.49
CA PHE A 62 1.79 13.08 9.43
C PHE A 62 2.35 14.49 9.66
N ALA A 63 1.92 15.47 8.86
CA ALA A 63 2.18 16.89 9.07
C ALA A 63 1.25 17.45 10.16
#